data_AF-A0A4S3PV13-F1
#
_entry.id   AF-A0A4S3PV13-F1
#
_cell.length_a   1.000
_cell.length_b   1.000
_cell.length_c   1.000
_cell.angle_alpha   90.00
_cell.angle_beta   90.00
_cell.angle_gamma   90.00
#
_symmetry.space_group_name_H-M   'P 1'
#
loop_
_entity.id
_entity.type
_entity.pdbx_description
1 polymer ?
#
loop_
_entity_poly.entity_id
_entity_poly.type
_entity_poly.pdbx_seq_one_letter_code
_entity_poly.pdbx_strand_id
1 'polypeptide(L)' 'MSKSRRNLLIAIIGSLLIITFAVVRILEIRDNHKLNMQIAESCMDNGGTVVFETKHILSLTDVSCE' A
#
# COMPACT_ATOMS: atom_id res chain seq x y z
N MET A 1 38.86 -3.68 -2.23
CA MET A 1 37.80 -4.49 -1.54
C MET A 1 37.71 -5.85 -2.22
N SER A 2 37.68 -6.98 -1.49
CA SER A 2 37.65 -8.31 -2.14
C SER A 2 36.31 -8.56 -2.83
N LYS A 3 36.32 -9.38 -3.88
CA LYS A 3 35.13 -9.74 -4.67
C LYS A 3 34.00 -10.30 -3.79
N SER A 4 34.36 -11.09 -2.77
CA SER A 4 33.43 -11.63 -1.77
C SER A 4 32.78 -10.54 -0.91
N ARG A 5 33.55 -9.54 -0.46
CA ARG A 5 33.01 -8.42 0.34
C ARG A 5 32.06 -7.55 -0.48
N ARG A 6 32.32 -7.39 -1.78
CA ARG A 6 31.44 -6.65 -2.70
C ARG A 6 30.11 -7.37 -2.91
N ASN A 7 30.14 -8.68 -3.13
CA ASN A 7 28.92 -9.46 -3.31
C ASN A 7 28.07 -9.49 -2.04
N LEU A 8 28.70 -9.58 -0.86
CA LEU A 8 28.00 -9.49 0.42
C LEU A 8 27.28 -8.15 0.58
N LEU A 9 27.96 -7.03 0.28
CA LEU A 9 27.36 -5.70 0.36
C LEU A 9 26.17 -5.53 -0.60
N ILE A 10 26.29 -6.04 -1.82
CA ILE A 10 25.18 -6.01 -2.80
C ILE A 10 23.98 -6.80 -2.28
N ALA A 11 24.21 -7.98 -1.69
CA ALA A 11 23.14 -8.79 -1.12
C ALA A 11 22.44 -8.09 0.05
N ILE A 12 23.20 -7.42 0.93
CA ILE A 12 22.65 -6.64 2.06
C ILE A 12 21.80 -5.47 1.53
N ILE A 13 22.33 -4.69 0.58
CA ILE A 13 21.62 -3.55 -0.01
C ILE A 13 20.34 -4.03 -0.69
N GLY A 14 20.41 -5.10 -1.49
CA GLY A 14 19.24 -5.69 -2.13
C GLY A 14 18.18 -6.12 -1.11
N SER A 15 18.60 -6.77 -0.03
CA SER A 15 17.69 -7.21 1.05
C SER A 15 17.03 -6.02 1.74
N LEU A 16 17.78 -4.95 2.03
CA LEU A 16 17.25 -3.73 2.63
C LEU A 16 16.24 -3.04 1.71
N LEU A 17 16.51 -2.97 0.41
CA LEU A 17 15.58 -2.38 -0.56
C LEU A 17 14.25 -3.13 -0.62
N ILE A 18 14.28 -4.47 -0.61
CA ILE A 18 13.07 -5.30 -0.59
C ILE A 18 12.24 -5.03 0.67
N ILE A 19 12.88 -4.96 1.84
CA ILE A 19 12.21 -4.68 3.11
C ILE A 19 11.57 -3.28 3.08
N THR A 20 12.32 -2.27 2.65
CA THR A 20 11.80 -0.89 2.56
C THR A 20 10.59 -0.82 1.64
N PHE A 21 10.65 -1.45 0.46
CA PHE A 21 9.53 -1.46 -0.48
C PHE A 21 8.30 -2.16 0.11
N ALA A 22 8.49 -3.30 0.78
CA ALA A 22 7.41 -4.01 1.44
C ALA A 22 6.73 -3.16 2.53
N VAL A 23 7.52 -2.48 3.36
CA VAL A 23 6.99 -1.59 4.42
C VAL A 23 6.19 -0.43 3.81
N VAL A 24 6.71 0.23 2.77
CA VAL A 24 6.01 1.33 2.08
C VAL A 24 4.66 0.86 1.55
N ARG A 25 4.61 -0.29 0.87
CA ARG A 25 3.34 -0.82 0.34
C ARG A 25 2.32 -1.13 1.44
N ILE A 26 2.77 -1.64 2.59
CA ILE A 26 1.88 -1.90 3.73
C ILE A 26 1.31 -0.58 4.29
N LEU A 27 2.13 0.47 4.37
CA LEU A 27 1.67 1.79 4.82
C LEU A 27 0.66 2.41 3.84
N GLU A 28 0.93 2.34 2.54
CA GLU A 28 0.00 2.81 1.50
C GLU A 28 -1.36 2.11 1.60
N ILE A 29 -1.37 0.78 1.77
CA ILE A 29 -2.62 0.02 1.92
C ILE A 29 -3.38 0.46 3.18
N ARG A 30 -2.67 0.68 4.29
CA ARG A 30 -3.28 1.09 5.55
C ARG A 30 -3.89 2.48 5.48
N ASP A 31 -3.16 3.44 4.91
CA ASP A 31 -3.60 4.82 4.81
C ASP A 31 -4.76 4.94 3.81
N ASN A 32 -4.69 4.20 2.70
CA ASN A 32 -5.78 4.13 1.75
C ASN A 32 -7.05 3.51 2.35
N HIS A 33 -6.92 2.46 3.16
CA HIS A 33 -8.07 1.88 3.86
C HIS A 33 -8.74 2.88 4.82
N LYS A 34 -7.95 3.71 5.52
CA LYS A 34 -8.50 4.77 6.37
C LYS A 34 -9.23 5.85 5.57
N LEU A 35 -8.63 6.30 4.46
CA LEU A 35 -9.25 7.30 3.59
C LEU A 35 -10.58 6.78 3.00
N ASN A 36 -10.59 5.55 2.52
CA ASN A 36 -11.78 4.90 2.00
C ASN A 36 -12.89 4.77 3.05
N MET A 37 -12.53 4.44 4.29
CA MET A 37 -13.50 4.37 5.38
C MET A 37 -14.14 5.73 5.65
N GLN A 38 -13.35 6.81 5.66
CA GLN A 38 -13.89 8.16 5.81
C GLN A 38 -14.81 8.57 4.63
N ILE A 39 -14.45 8.19 3.40
CA ILE A 39 -15.28 8.45 2.22
C ILE A 39 -16.60 7.66 2.31
N ALA A 40 -16.54 6.39 2.72
CA ALA A 40 -17.72 5.55 2.90
C ALA A 40 -18.65 6.08 4.00
N GLU A 41 -18.10 6.45 5.16
CA GLU A 41 -18.87 7.03 6.27
C GLU A 41 -19.55 8.33 5.84
N SER A 42 -18.79 9.26 5.23
CA SER A 42 -19.34 10.51 4.71
C SER A 42 -20.42 10.29 3.65
N CYS A 43 -20.24 9.29 2.77
CA CYS A 43 -21.23 8.95 1.75
C CYS A 43 -22.53 8.44 2.38
N MET A 44 -22.43 7.53 3.36
CA MET A 44 -23.59 6.99 4.07
C MET A 44 -24.33 8.08 4.86
N ASP A 45 -23.59 8.98 5.52
CA ASP A 45 -24.17 10.10 6.27
C ASP A 45 -24.94 11.07 5.38
N ASN A 46 -24.52 11.22 4.12
CA ASN A 46 -25.20 12.03 3.11
C ASN A 46 -26.32 11.26 2.36
N GLY A 47 -26.56 9.99 2.71
CA GLY A 47 -27.59 9.15 2.09
C GLY A 47 -27.24 8.64 0.68
N GLY A 48 -25.96 8.70 0.29
CA GLY A 48 -25.44 8.18 -0.97
C GLY A 48 -25.15 6.68 -0.93
N THR A 49 -24.80 6.12 -2.08
CA THR A 49 -24.42 4.71 -2.23
C THR A 49 -22.90 4.58 -2.30
N VAL A 50 -22.33 3.75 -1.41
CA VAL A 50 -20.90 3.47 -1.40
C VAL A 50 -20.57 2.41 -2.45
N VAL A 51 -19.63 2.72 -3.36
CA VAL A 51 -19.14 1.81 -4.39
C VAL A 51 -17.68 1.44 -4.10
N PHE A 52 -17.39 0.13 -4.05
CA PHE A 52 -16.04 -0.40 -3.81
C PHE A 52 -15.43 -0.92 -5.11
N GLU A 53 -14.43 -0.21 -5.66
CA GLU A 53 -13.66 -0.69 -6.80
C GLU A 53 -12.48 -1.55 -6.33
N THR A 54 -12.62 -2.87 -6.49
CA THR A 54 -11.57 -3.82 -6.14
C THR A 54 -10.82 -4.24 -7.40
N LYS A 55 -9.56 -3.82 -7.54
CA LYS A 55 -8.74 -4.14 -8.72
C LYS A 55 -7.96 -5.45 -8.53
N HIS A 56 -7.07 -5.56 -7.53
CA HIS A 56 -6.32 -6.80 -7.21
C HIS A 56 -5.96 -6.92 -5.71
N ILE A 57 -5.58 -8.13 -5.25
CA ILE A 57 -5.22 -8.46 -3.84
C ILE A 57 -4.09 -7.64 -3.22
N LEU A 58 -3.22 -7.02 -4.02
CA LEU A 58 -2.14 -6.11 -3.57
C LEU A 58 -2.31 -4.67 -4.09
N SER A 59 -3.46 -4.37 -4.71
CA SER A 59 -3.78 -3.01 -5.12
C SER A 59 -4.50 -2.28 -4.00
N LEU A 60 -4.38 -0.96 -4.02
CA LEU A 60 -5.26 -0.10 -3.26
C LEU A 60 -6.68 -0.32 -3.81
N THR A 61 -7.63 -0.60 -2.92
CA THR A 61 -9.07 -0.55 -3.22
C THR A 61 -9.46 0.91 -3.33
N ASP A 62 -10.28 1.30 -4.28
CA ASP A 62 -10.81 2.67 -4.32
C ASP A 62 -12.26 2.64 -3.83
N VAL A 63 -12.66 3.67 -3.08
CA VAL A 63 -14.05 3.86 -2.64
C VAL A 63 -14.57 5.18 -3.19
N SER A 64 -15.73 5.13 -3.82
CA SER A 64 -16.46 6.28 -4.34
C SER A 64 -17.88 6.33 -3.77
N CYS A 65 -18.51 7.49 -3.91
CA CYS A 65 -19.88 7.75 -3.49
C CYS A 65 -20.71 8.16 -4.72
N GLU A 66 -21.84 7.48 -4.94
CA GLU A 66 -22.83 7.77 -5.99
C GLU A 66 -24.16 8.24 -5.41
#